data_AF-A0A8T2VE86-F1
#
_entry.id   AF-A0A8T2VE86-F1
#
_cell.length_a   1.000
_cell.length_b   1.000
_cell.length_c   1.000
_cell.angle_alpha   90.00
_cell.angle_beta   90.00
_cell.angle_gamma   90.00
#
_symmetry.space_group_name_H-M   'P 1'
#
loop_
_entity.id
_entity.type
_entity.pdbx_description
1 polymer ?
#
loop_
_entity_poly.entity_id
_entity_poly.type
_entity_poly.pdbx_seq_one_letter_code
_entity_poly.pdbx_strand_id
1 'polypeptide(L)'
;MEEARYLLKSTPIDALLEDKGELLKVQYMTAVGEALQIMRQHQVPSLPVAVPVESESQEYPNICGAGEDVKNHRDNDLNELQAAAHKRFVGFLTMLDILVYLGSKGPEVAKELSKTPVCSILEFCGEGQRGIAVMSPKTSVLEAIDCMAAGVQEALVPNANCICFDSGEEQETSRRKPGAEDGYSVIRQSHLIHFLYSQRQKLQAVLSQSVETLNVYSTCTFGVLQNTSVTTTLRLMQRNQLSVVPIVDCFEDFQHVRVGEIHEATGKAIAGSFSVNSLKECPLEAVSQWAGEGILVFVKKMNMMRLTGISLETINADEDAAYETNLLVEVSQFSMVTCHKDTSLSDVMKEALENDVSEVWVVDRQAIMVGLITFSYIFSALRNAVS
;
A
#
# COMPACT_ATOMS: atom_id res chain seq x y z
N MET A 1 -21.58 12.98 -17.92
CA MET A 1 -20.79 13.56 -16.80
C MET A 1 -21.63 13.79 -15.55
N GLU A 2 -22.84 14.35 -15.64
CA GLU A 2 -23.71 14.51 -14.46
C GLU A 2 -24.06 13.18 -13.77
N GLU A 3 -24.34 12.12 -14.53
CA GLU A 3 -24.60 10.78 -13.99
C GLU A 3 -23.41 10.22 -13.19
N ALA A 4 -22.19 10.35 -13.73
CA ALA A 4 -20.95 9.97 -13.04
C ALA A 4 -20.78 10.75 -11.74
N ARG A 5 -20.98 12.06 -11.78
CA ARG A 5 -20.88 12.92 -10.60
C ARG A 5 -21.93 12.56 -9.54
N TYR A 6 -23.17 12.31 -9.96
CA TYR A 6 -24.25 11.90 -9.05
C TYR A 6 -23.92 10.56 -8.39
N LEU A 7 -23.46 9.57 -9.16
CA LEU A 7 -23.05 8.27 -8.65
C LEU A 7 -21.99 8.39 -7.55
N LEU A 8 -20.91 9.14 -7.81
CA LEU A 8 -19.80 9.28 -6.86
C LEU A 8 -20.19 10.10 -5.61
N LYS A 9 -21.08 11.09 -5.75
CA LYS A 9 -21.57 11.87 -4.60
C LYS A 9 -22.62 11.15 -3.76
N SER A 10 -23.45 10.31 -4.38
CA SER A 10 -24.58 9.65 -3.71
C SER A 10 -24.20 8.32 -3.07
N THR A 11 -23.13 7.67 -3.54
CA THR A 11 -22.66 6.39 -3.00
C THR A 11 -21.80 6.64 -1.75
N PRO A 12 -22.20 6.15 -0.57
CA PRO A 12 -21.36 6.21 0.62
C PRO A 12 -20.27 5.13 0.59
N ILE A 13 -19.13 5.38 1.22
CA ILE A 13 -18.04 4.39 1.31
C ILE A 13 -18.43 3.12 2.08
N ASP A 14 -19.40 3.18 3.00
CA ASP A 14 -19.94 1.99 3.69
C ASP A 14 -20.54 0.96 2.72
N ALA A 15 -20.98 1.38 1.53
CA ALA A 15 -21.50 0.48 0.51
C ALA A 15 -20.39 -0.32 -0.21
N LEU A 16 -19.13 0.08 -0.08
CA LEU A 16 -17.98 -0.57 -0.72
C LEU A 16 -17.31 -1.60 0.20
N LEU A 17 -17.76 -1.71 1.45
CA LEU A 17 -17.22 -2.63 2.45
C LEU A 17 -18.11 -3.89 2.47
N GLU A 18 -17.72 -4.90 1.68
CA GLU A 18 -18.48 -6.14 1.49
C GLU A 18 -18.55 -7.00 2.77
N ASP A 19 -17.50 -6.98 3.57
CA ASP A 19 -17.42 -7.68 4.86
C ASP A 19 -17.44 -6.68 6.02
N LYS A 20 -18.62 -6.48 6.62
CA LYS A 20 -18.77 -5.86 7.95
C LYS A 20 -18.35 -6.84 9.07
N GLY A 21 -17.38 -7.68 8.78
CA GLY A 21 -16.82 -8.68 9.69
C GLY A 21 -15.98 -8.03 10.78
N GLU A 22 -15.36 -8.88 11.60
CA GLU A 22 -14.41 -8.44 12.61
C GLU A 22 -13.19 -7.79 11.94
N LEU A 23 -12.78 -6.62 12.45
CA LEU A 23 -11.59 -5.93 11.97
C LEU A 23 -10.37 -6.84 12.12
N LEU A 24 -9.72 -7.17 11.02
CA LEU A 24 -8.41 -7.81 11.05
C LEU A 24 -7.39 -6.81 11.60
N LYS A 25 -6.95 -7.04 12.85
CA LYS A 25 -6.02 -6.17 13.58
C LYS A 25 -5.04 -7.00 14.40
N VAL A 26 -3.99 -6.36 14.88
CA VAL A 26 -3.03 -6.94 15.84
C VAL A 26 -2.92 -6.06 17.08
N GLN A 27 -2.60 -6.67 18.22
CA GLN A 27 -2.34 -5.92 19.44
C GLN A 27 -0.93 -5.35 19.41
N TYR A 28 -0.71 -4.24 20.11
CA TYR A 28 0.58 -3.56 20.19
C TYR A 28 1.76 -4.48 20.59
N MET A 29 1.48 -5.47 21.45
CA MET A 29 2.46 -6.45 21.94
C MET A 29 2.43 -7.79 21.18
N THR A 30 1.59 -7.94 20.16
CA THR A 30 1.55 -9.14 19.32
C THR A 30 2.92 -9.38 18.68
N ALA A 31 3.33 -10.64 18.57
CA ALA A 31 4.58 -10.99 17.93
C ALA A 31 4.46 -10.83 16.41
N VAL A 32 5.51 -10.32 15.77
CA VAL A 32 5.51 -10.04 14.31
C VAL A 32 5.30 -11.30 13.48
N GLY A 33 5.73 -12.48 13.96
CA GLY A 33 5.44 -13.74 13.29
C GLY A 33 3.94 -14.05 13.19
N GLU A 34 3.17 -13.73 14.25
CA GLU A 34 1.71 -13.85 14.26
C GLU A 34 1.06 -12.82 13.33
N ALA A 35 1.53 -11.56 13.36
CA ALA A 35 1.07 -10.52 12.45
C ALA A 35 1.28 -10.91 10.97
N LEU A 36 2.47 -11.41 10.62
CA LEU A 36 2.79 -11.91 9.28
C LEU A 36 1.91 -13.08 8.85
N GLN A 37 1.57 -13.98 9.79
CA GLN A 37 0.66 -15.08 9.51
C GLN A 37 -0.75 -14.56 9.18
N ILE A 38 -1.28 -13.60 9.95
CA ILE A 38 -2.57 -12.97 9.69
C ILE A 38 -2.56 -12.27 8.32
N MET A 39 -1.54 -11.45 8.04
CA MET A 39 -1.40 -10.73 6.77
C MET A 39 -1.43 -11.67 5.57
N ARG A 40 -0.68 -12.77 5.63
CA ARG A 40 -0.60 -13.77 4.57
C ARG A 40 -1.87 -14.59 4.43
N GLN A 41 -2.47 -15.03 5.54
CA GLN A 41 -3.70 -15.82 5.54
C GLN A 41 -4.88 -15.04 4.95
N HIS A 42 -4.99 -13.76 5.27
CA HIS A 42 -6.05 -12.88 4.79
C HIS A 42 -5.66 -12.08 3.54
N GLN A 43 -4.43 -12.26 3.03
CA GLN A 43 -3.91 -11.58 1.86
C GLN A 43 -4.04 -10.04 1.94
N VAL A 44 -3.79 -9.47 3.11
CA VAL A 44 -3.83 -8.01 3.35
C VAL A 44 -2.42 -7.41 3.40
N PRO A 45 -2.20 -6.21 2.83
CA PRO A 45 -0.88 -5.58 2.78
C PRO A 45 -0.45 -4.93 4.11
N SER A 46 -1.41 -4.73 5.02
CA SER A 46 -1.23 -4.01 6.28
C SER A 46 -2.27 -4.41 7.31
N LEU A 47 -1.95 -4.19 8.59
CA LEU A 47 -2.86 -4.42 9.72
C LEU A 47 -2.88 -3.22 10.66
N PRO A 48 -4.06 -2.71 11.07
CA PRO A 48 -4.15 -1.73 12.14
C PRO A 48 -3.65 -2.33 13.47
N VAL A 49 -2.89 -1.53 14.22
CA VAL A 49 -2.27 -1.93 15.48
C VAL A 49 -3.02 -1.30 16.65
N ALA A 50 -3.69 -2.13 17.43
CA ALA A 50 -4.51 -1.70 18.56
C ALA A 50 -3.69 -1.50 19.84
N VAL A 51 -4.03 -0.45 20.59
CA VAL A 51 -3.47 -0.17 21.92
C VAL A 51 -4.30 -0.88 22.99
N PRO A 52 -3.68 -1.48 24.02
CA PRO A 52 -4.40 -1.99 25.19
C PRO A 52 -5.20 -0.87 25.88
N VAL A 53 -6.46 -1.16 26.21
CA VAL A 53 -7.41 -0.18 26.79
C VAL A 53 -6.98 0.31 28.19
N GLU A 54 -6.13 -0.43 28.89
CA GLU A 54 -5.69 -0.11 30.27
C GLU A 54 -4.62 1.00 30.35
N SER A 55 -4.18 1.53 29.21
CA SER A 55 -3.09 2.52 29.11
C SER A 55 -3.55 3.98 29.16
N GLU A 56 -4.66 4.32 29.82
CA GLU A 56 -5.14 5.72 29.93
C GLU A 56 -4.13 6.64 30.65
N SER A 57 -3.06 6.09 31.24
CA SER A 57 -2.05 6.82 32.04
C SER A 57 -0.65 6.84 31.43
N GLN A 58 -0.41 6.25 30.25
CA GLN A 58 0.90 6.31 29.60
C GLN A 58 0.86 7.32 28.45
N GLU A 59 1.54 8.46 28.63
CA GLU A 59 1.93 9.36 27.55
C GLU A 59 2.76 8.56 26.53
N TYR A 60 2.10 8.04 25.49
CA TYR A 60 2.80 7.57 24.30
C TYR A 60 3.45 8.80 23.64
N PRO A 61 4.74 8.71 23.23
CA PRO A 61 5.50 9.87 22.80
C PRO A 61 4.86 10.51 21.56
N ASN A 62 4.40 11.76 21.74
CA ASN A 62 4.03 12.74 20.71
C ASN A 62 3.26 12.19 19.50
N ILE A 63 1.95 12.06 19.69
CA ILE A 63 0.96 12.04 18.60
C ILE A 63 0.97 13.45 17.96
N CYS A 64 1.90 13.68 17.03
CA CYS A 64 1.99 14.91 16.25
C CYS A 64 0.87 14.98 15.21
N GLY A 65 0.14 16.11 15.17
CA GLY A 65 -0.61 16.50 13.98
C GLY A 65 -1.98 17.18 14.16
N ALA A 66 -2.27 17.86 15.27
CA ALA A 66 -3.37 18.82 15.27
C ALA A 66 -2.94 20.07 14.48
N GLY A 67 -3.24 20.08 13.18
CA GLY A 67 -3.23 21.31 12.39
C GLY A 67 -4.33 22.25 12.88
N GLU A 68 -3.98 23.52 13.04
CA GLU A 68 -4.84 24.60 13.51
C GLU A 68 -6.08 24.83 12.60
N ASP A 69 -7.19 25.16 13.26
CA ASP A 69 -8.31 26.00 12.82
C ASP A 69 -9.07 25.67 11.52
N VAL A 70 -10.25 25.03 11.66
CA VAL A 70 -11.52 25.50 11.05
C VAL A 70 -12.72 25.06 11.92
N LYS A 71 -13.59 26.00 12.31
CA LYS A 71 -14.85 25.73 13.03
C LYS A 71 -15.98 25.46 12.03
N ASN A 72 -16.41 24.20 11.87
CA ASN A 72 -17.72 23.82 11.33
C ASN A 72 -18.26 22.58 12.06
N HIS A 73 -19.57 22.49 12.25
CA HIS A 73 -20.21 21.40 13.01
C HIS A 73 -19.98 19.97 12.45
N ARG A 74 -19.58 19.79 11.18
CA ARG A 74 -19.18 18.49 10.62
C ARG A 74 -17.75 18.09 10.98
N ASP A 75 -16.89 19.08 11.23
CA ASP A 75 -15.49 18.85 11.59
C ASP A 75 -15.37 18.37 13.04
N ASN A 76 -16.31 18.75 13.91
CA ASN A 76 -16.36 18.23 15.28
C ASN A 76 -16.55 16.71 15.30
N ASP A 77 -17.50 16.17 14.55
CA ASP A 77 -17.75 14.73 14.50
C ASP A 77 -16.54 13.97 13.93
N LEU A 78 -15.88 14.50 12.90
CA LEU A 78 -14.69 13.88 12.32
C LEU A 78 -13.48 13.96 13.26
N ASN A 79 -13.28 15.09 13.92
CA ASN A 79 -12.22 15.27 14.92
C ASN A 79 -12.44 14.34 16.13
N GLU A 80 -13.68 14.14 16.56
CA GLU A 80 -14.04 13.20 17.61
C GLU A 80 -13.82 11.74 17.17
N LEU A 81 -14.22 11.37 15.95
CA LEU A 81 -13.93 10.05 15.38
C LEU A 81 -12.43 9.81 15.28
N GLN A 82 -11.67 10.81 14.86
CA GLN A 82 -10.23 10.73 14.76
C GLN A 82 -9.60 10.59 16.15
N ALA A 83 -10.01 11.38 17.13
CA ALA A 83 -9.56 11.23 18.51
C ALA A 83 -9.90 9.86 19.10
N ALA A 84 -11.11 9.34 18.84
CA ALA A 84 -11.52 8.01 19.28
C ALA A 84 -10.70 6.89 18.63
N ALA A 85 -10.35 7.01 17.36
CA ALA A 85 -9.47 6.08 16.67
C ALA A 85 -8.04 6.13 17.23
N HIS A 86 -7.48 7.32 17.46
CA HIS A 86 -6.13 7.49 18.01
C HIS A 86 -6.00 6.99 19.46
N LYS A 87 -7.11 6.92 20.21
CA LYS A 87 -7.14 6.24 21.54
C LYS A 87 -7.04 4.72 21.44
N ARG A 88 -7.43 4.14 20.31
CA ARG A 88 -7.57 2.68 20.13
C ARG A 88 -6.50 2.08 19.23
N PHE A 89 -5.91 2.87 18.35
CA PHE A 89 -4.95 2.43 17.36
C PHE A 89 -3.76 3.39 17.26
N VAL A 90 -2.56 2.84 17.09
CA VAL A 90 -1.30 3.62 16.96
C VAL A 90 -0.98 3.92 15.50
N GLY A 91 -1.28 2.97 14.61
CA GLY A 91 -0.94 3.05 13.20
C GLY A 91 -1.29 1.77 12.47
N PHE A 92 -0.79 1.64 11.24
CA PHE A 92 -0.82 0.40 10.46
C PHE A 92 0.56 -0.23 10.46
N LEU A 93 0.65 -1.53 10.63
CA LEU A 93 1.86 -2.30 10.36
C LEU A 93 1.83 -2.76 8.91
N THR A 94 2.80 -2.34 8.10
CA THR A 94 2.91 -2.77 6.70
C THR A 94 4.03 -3.80 6.52
N MET A 95 3.99 -4.54 5.39
CA MET A 95 5.12 -5.39 5.00
C MET A 95 6.41 -4.58 4.84
N LEU A 96 6.34 -3.35 4.36
CA LEU A 96 7.52 -2.50 4.19
C LEU A 96 8.21 -2.24 5.53
N ASP A 97 7.47 -1.96 6.60
CA ASP A 97 8.04 -1.69 7.93
C ASP A 97 8.81 -2.87 8.48
N ILE A 98 8.24 -4.07 8.36
CA ILE A 98 8.86 -5.31 8.82
C ILE A 98 10.19 -5.54 8.09
N LEU A 99 10.22 -5.27 6.79
CA LEU A 99 11.37 -5.55 5.95
C LEU A 99 12.46 -4.49 6.08
N VAL A 100 12.09 -3.22 6.26
CA VAL A 100 13.04 -2.17 6.61
C VAL A 100 13.66 -2.45 7.98
N TYR A 101 12.86 -2.89 8.95
CA TYR A 101 13.34 -3.30 10.26
C TYR A 101 14.34 -4.46 10.15
N LEU A 102 13.95 -5.55 9.47
CA LEU A 102 14.82 -6.71 9.23
C LEU A 102 16.12 -6.30 8.52
N GLY A 103 15.99 -5.53 7.45
CA GLY A 103 17.10 -5.04 6.65
C GLY A 103 18.05 -4.10 7.39
N SER A 104 17.61 -3.53 8.51
CA SER A 104 18.41 -2.63 9.34
C SER A 104 19.04 -3.30 10.55
N LYS A 105 18.47 -4.42 11.01
CA LYS A 105 19.00 -5.20 12.12
C LYS A 105 19.87 -6.38 11.69
N GLY A 106 19.82 -6.75 10.41
CA GLY A 106 20.64 -7.80 9.83
C GLY A 106 20.04 -9.20 9.96
N PRO A 107 20.67 -10.22 9.33
CA PRO A 107 20.10 -11.56 9.20
C PRO A 107 20.01 -12.34 10.51
N GLU A 108 20.82 -12.00 11.52
CA GLU A 108 20.79 -12.65 12.83
C GLU A 108 19.45 -12.41 13.55
N VAL A 109 18.85 -11.23 13.33
CA VAL A 109 17.56 -10.86 13.91
C VAL A 109 16.40 -11.56 13.22
N ALA A 110 16.56 -12.13 12.03
CA ALA A 110 15.48 -12.85 11.34
C ALA A 110 14.89 -14.00 12.18
N LYS A 111 15.73 -14.70 12.94
CA LYS A 111 15.30 -15.79 13.84
C LYS A 111 14.49 -15.28 15.02
N GLU A 112 14.78 -14.06 15.48
CA GLU A 112 14.11 -13.41 16.61
C GLU A 112 12.95 -12.50 16.15
N LEU A 113 12.89 -12.16 14.87
CA LEU A 113 11.89 -11.27 14.29
C LEU A 113 10.49 -11.84 14.48
N SER A 114 10.32 -13.15 14.32
CA SER A 114 9.05 -13.84 14.59
C SER A 114 8.53 -13.61 16.01
N LYS A 115 9.41 -13.35 16.99
CA LYS A 115 9.10 -13.10 18.41
C LYS A 115 9.13 -11.62 18.79
N THR A 116 9.65 -10.76 17.90
CA THR A 116 9.74 -9.31 18.14
C THR A 116 8.33 -8.75 18.22
N PRO A 117 7.99 -7.92 19.22
CA PRO A 117 6.67 -7.32 19.30
C PRO A 117 6.49 -6.25 18.22
N VAL A 118 5.27 -6.10 17.72
CA VAL A 118 4.93 -5.14 16.65
C VAL A 118 5.31 -3.71 17.01
N CYS A 119 5.16 -3.31 18.27
CA CYS A 119 5.53 -1.98 18.75
C CYS A 119 6.99 -1.59 18.45
N SER A 120 7.94 -2.53 18.57
CA SER A 120 9.35 -2.26 18.29
C SER A 120 9.60 -1.90 16.82
N ILE A 121 8.79 -2.44 15.90
CA ILE A 121 8.86 -2.09 14.48
C ILE A 121 8.29 -0.69 14.24
N LEU A 122 7.11 -0.40 14.80
CA LEU A 122 6.47 0.92 14.64
C LEU A 122 7.33 2.05 15.21
N GLU A 123 7.92 1.84 16.39
CA GLU A 123 8.85 2.78 17.01
C GLU A 123 10.11 2.99 16.16
N PHE A 124 10.64 1.93 15.57
CA PHE A 124 11.82 2.01 14.70
C PHE A 124 11.53 2.76 13.40
N CYS A 125 10.39 2.50 12.77
CA CYS A 125 10.00 3.14 11.51
C CYS A 125 9.51 4.58 11.68
N GLY A 126 9.31 5.04 12.93
CA GLY A 126 8.81 6.38 13.22
C GLY A 126 7.32 6.55 12.89
N GLU A 127 6.59 5.45 12.73
CA GLU A 127 5.20 5.48 12.26
C GLU A 127 4.19 5.93 13.32
N GLY A 128 4.60 6.08 14.58
CA GLY A 128 3.82 6.86 15.56
C GLY A 128 3.52 8.30 15.12
N GLN A 129 4.15 8.79 14.04
CA GLN A 129 3.90 10.09 13.42
C GLN A 129 3.06 10.02 12.12
N ARG A 130 2.87 8.84 11.52
CA ARG A 130 1.96 8.65 10.37
C ARG A 130 0.56 8.47 10.94
N GLY A 131 -0.11 9.59 11.21
CA GLY A 131 -1.46 9.59 11.79
C GLY A 131 -2.43 8.67 11.04
N ILE A 132 -3.36 8.10 11.79
CA ILE A 132 -4.37 7.21 11.23
C ILE A 132 -5.42 8.05 10.49
N ALA A 133 -5.59 7.79 9.20
CA ALA A 133 -6.70 8.36 8.45
C ALA A 133 -8.01 7.70 8.89
N VAL A 134 -9.03 8.51 9.18
CA VAL A 134 -10.37 8.05 9.56
C VAL A 134 -11.38 8.70 8.63
N MET A 135 -12.35 7.92 8.15
CA MET A 135 -13.46 8.42 7.33
C MET A 135 -14.79 8.06 7.96
N SER A 136 -15.78 8.95 7.78
CA SER A 136 -17.14 8.66 8.19
C SER A 136 -17.75 7.60 7.27
N PRO A 137 -18.60 6.67 7.76
CA PRO A 137 -19.27 5.69 6.90
C PRO A 137 -20.15 6.34 5.82
N LYS A 138 -20.60 7.58 6.10
CA LYS A 138 -21.43 8.39 5.20
C LYS A 138 -20.61 9.22 4.22
N THR A 139 -19.29 9.26 4.35
CA THR A 139 -18.39 9.93 3.39
C THR A 139 -18.70 9.39 2.00
N SER A 140 -18.90 10.30 1.05
CA SER A 140 -19.19 9.90 -0.32
C SER A 140 -17.95 9.31 -1.00
N VAL A 141 -18.13 8.46 -2.00
CA VAL A 141 -17.02 7.97 -2.81
C VAL A 141 -16.21 9.13 -3.41
N LEU A 142 -16.86 10.23 -3.79
CA LEU A 142 -16.15 11.42 -4.31
C LEU A 142 -15.21 12.05 -3.28
N GLU A 143 -15.64 12.19 -2.03
CA GLU A 143 -14.79 12.73 -0.95
C GLU A 143 -13.65 11.76 -0.60
N ALA A 144 -13.92 10.45 -0.63
CA ALA A 144 -12.88 9.44 -0.41
C ALA A 144 -11.83 9.45 -1.54
N ILE A 145 -12.24 9.66 -2.79
CA ILE A 145 -11.35 9.88 -3.93
C ILE A 145 -10.43 11.09 -3.67
N ASP A 146 -10.94 12.19 -3.11
CA ASP A 146 -10.13 13.37 -2.78
C ASP A 146 -9.03 13.05 -1.77
N CYS A 147 -9.38 12.34 -0.69
CA CYS A 147 -8.41 11.90 0.31
C CYS A 147 -7.37 10.94 -0.26
N MET A 148 -7.79 9.96 -1.08
CA MET A 148 -6.88 8.96 -1.63
C MET A 148 -6.03 9.49 -2.80
N ALA A 149 -6.52 10.49 -3.53
CA ALA A 149 -5.73 11.24 -4.50
C ALA A 149 -4.62 12.05 -3.80
N ALA A 150 -4.87 12.55 -2.58
CA ALA A 150 -3.89 13.26 -1.76
C ALA A 150 -2.83 12.36 -1.11
N GLY A 151 -2.88 11.04 -1.33
CA GLY A 151 -1.86 10.08 -0.87
C GLY A 151 -2.30 9.18 0.28
N VAL A 152 -3.54 9.28 0.77
CA VAL A 152 -4.08 8.30 1.73
C VAL A 152 -4.21 6.94 1.04
N GLN A 153 -3.47 5.94 1.53
CA GLN A 153 -3.54 4.57 0.99
C GLN A 153 -4.70 3.77 1.59
N GLU A 154 -4.98 4.01 2.88
CA GLU A 154 -6.03 3.34 3.62
C GLU A 154 -6.54 4.19 4.78
N ALA A 155 -7.78 3.92 5.20
CA ALA A 155 -8.42 4.63 6.31
C ALA A 155 -9.32 3.70 7.13
N LEU A 156 -9.47 4.00 8.42
CA LEU A 156 -10.45 3.37 9.29
C LEU A 156 -11.84 3.98 9.07
N VAL A 157 -12.85 3.12 9.00
CA VAL A 157 -14.26 3.49 8.87
C VAL A 157 -15.02 2.86 10.03
N PRO A 158 -15.59 3.64 10.97
CA PRO A 158 -16.38 3.10 12.07
C PRO A 158 -17.60 2.33 11.54
N ASN A 159 -17.88 1.13 12.04
CA ASN A 159 -19.12 0.43 11.74
C ASN A 159 -20.29 1.20 12.36
N ALA A 160 -21.49 1.11 11.78
CA ALA A 160 -22.67 1.86 12.24
C ALA A 160 -23.00 1.68 13.74
N ASN A 161 -22.60 0.55 14.34
CA ASN A 161 -22.77 0.26 15.76
C ASN A 161 -21.74 0.93 16.69
N CYS A 162 -20.65 1.49 16.16
CA CYS A 162 -19.66 2.25 16.93
C CYS A 162 -20.04 3.73 17.12
N ILE A 163 -21.09 4.20 16.45
CA ILE A 163 -21.58 5.58 16.57
C ILE A 163 -22.58 5.64 17.74
N CYS A 164 -22.08 5.41 18.95
CA CYS A 164 -22.79 5.71 20.19
C CYS A 164 -22.17 6.98 20.75
N PHE A 165 -22.60 8.14 20.28
CA PHE A 165 -22.32 9.37 21.02
C PHE A 165 -23.12 9.30 22.31
N ASP A 166 -22.44 9.49 23.45
CA ASP A 166 -23.06 9.65 24.76
C ASP A 166 -24.08 10.79 24.70
N SER A 167 -25.32 10.46 24.32
CA SER A 167 -26.47 11.16 24.87
C SER A 167 -26.60 10.59 26.27
N GLY A 168 -26.29 11.42 27.26
CA GLY A 168 -26.29 11.08 28.68
C GLY A 168 -27.66 10.67 29.22
N GLU A 169 -28.17 9.55 28.76
CA GLU A 169 -29.25 8.81 29.39
C GLU A 169 -28.75 7.39 29.63
N GLU A 170 -28.34 7.15 30.87
CA GLU A 170 -28.26 5.81 31.45
C GLU A 170 -29.61 5.11 31.24
N GLN A 171 -29.71 4.28 30.20
CA GLN A 171 -30.66 3.18 30.20
C GLN A 171 -29.88 1.87 30.08
N GLU A 172 -29.54 1.37 31.27
CA GLU A 172 -29.41 -0.05 31.52
C GLU A 172 -30.55 -0.82 30.84
N THR A 173 -30.22 -1.97 30.26
CA THR A 173 -31.10 -2.99 29.66
C THR A 173 -31.20 -3.03 28.13
N SER A 174 -30.08 -3.36 27.48
CA SER A 174 -30.16 -4.40 26.45
C SER A 174 -28.85 -5.17 26.32
N ARG A 175 -29.00 -6.48 26.18
CA ARG A 175 -27.93 -7.49 26.23
C ARG A 175 -26.82 -7.17 25.21
N ARG A 176 -25.66 -6.74 25.71
CA ARG A 176 -24.40 -6.75 24.96
C ARG A 176 -24.18 -8.16 24.41
N LYS A 177 -24.16 -8.32 23.09
CA LYS A 177 -23.53 -9.49 22.47
C LYS A 177 -22.02 -9.35 22.68
N PRO A 178 -21.34 -10.30 23.33
CA PRO A 178 -19.88 -10.31 23.38
C PRO A 178 -19.38 -10.67 21.97
N GLY A 179 -18.66 -9.76 21.32
CA GLY A 179 -18.13 -9.95 19.96
C GLY A 179 -18.17 -8.73 19.03
N ALA A 180 -18.70 -7.58 19.45
CA ALA A 180 -18.66 -6.33 18.68
C ALA A 180 -17.66 -5.32 19.28
N GLU A 181 -16.50 -5.80 19.72
CA GLU A 181 -15.57 -4.97 20.51
C GLU A 181 -14.81 -3.96 19.65
N ASP A 182 -14.68 -4.16 18.33
CA ASP A 182 -13.98 -3.24 17.42
C ASP A 182 -14.82 -2.94 16.20
N GLY A 183 -15.80 -2.05 16.35
CA GLY A 183 -16.66 -1.61 15.25
C GLY A 183 -15.93 -0.65 14.31
N TYR A 184 -14.89 -1.11 13.64
CA TYR A 184 -14.23 -0.42 12.53
C TYR A 184 -14.02 -1.40 11.37
N SER A 185 -13.90 -0.84 10.18
CA SER A 185 -13.53 -1.51 8.93
C SER A 185 -12.39 -0.73 8.27
N VAL A 186 -11.60 -1.36 7.40
CA VAL A 186 -10.54 -0.67 6.65
C VAL A 186 -10.98 -0.47 5.21
N ILE A 187 -10.98 0.78 4.73
CA ILE A 187 -11.11 1.08 3.30
C ILE A 187 -9.73 1.34 2.69
N ARG A 188 -9.48 0.81 1.50
CA ARG A 188 -8.22 0.96 0.75
C ARG A 188 -8.48 1.50 -0.65
N GLN A 189 -7.43 2.00 -1.29
CA GLN A 189 -7.48 2.43 -2.70
C GLN A 189 -8.02 1.31 -3.62
N SER A 190 -7.66 0.05 -3.38
CA SER A 190 -8.15 -1.08 -4.17
C SER A 190 -9.68 -1.22 -4.15
N HIS A 191 -10.34 -1.00 -3.00
CA HIS A 191 -11.80 -1.03 -2.92
C HIS A 191 -12.46 0.02 -3.82
N LEU A 192 -11.90 1.24 -3.85
CA LEU A 192 -12.38 2.30 -4.74
C LEU A 192 -12.16 1.91 -6.21
N ILE A 193 -10.98 1.39 -6.57
CA ILE A 193 -10.69 1.00 -7.96
C ILE A 193 -11.61 -0.11 -8.44
N HIS A 194 -11.86 -1.14 -7.63
CA HIS A 194 -12.83 -2.19 -7.95
C HIS A 194 -14.24 -1.62 -8.15
N PHE A 195 -14.69 -0.73 -7.25
CA PHE A 195 -15.97 -0.06 -7.39
C PHE A 195 -16.06 0.75 -8.70
N LEU A 196 -15.06 1.60 -8.97
CA LEU A 196 -15.01 2.43 -10.17
C LEU A 196 -15.03 1.58 -11.45
N TYR A 197 -14.25 0.49 -11.47
CA TYR A 197 -14.22 -0.45 -12.60
C TYR A 197 -15.56 -1.19 -12.78
N SER A 198 -16.23 -1.55 -11.68
CA SER A 198 -17.58 -2.15 -11.72
C SER A 198 -18.60 -1.19 -12.34
N GLN A 199 -18.43 0.13 -12.11
CA GLN A 199 -19.30 1.18 -12.62
C GLN A 199 -18.81 1.79 -13.95
N ARG A 200 -17.88 1.13 -14.65
CA ARG A 200 -17.20 1.68 -15.85
C ARG A 200 -18.13 2.16 -16.96
N GLN A 201 -19.33 1.57 -17.09
CA GLN A 201 -20.32 2.02 -18.08
C GLN A 201 -20.83 3.43 -17.77
N LYS A 202 -21.07 3.76 -16.50
CA LYS A 202 -21.51 5.10 -16.06
C LYS A 202 -20.36 6.11 -16.06
N LEU A 203 -19.12 5.62 -15.92
CA LEU A 203 -17.89 6.42 -15.95
C LEU A 203 -17.23 6.46 -17.34
N GLN A 204 -17.88 5.92 -18.37
CA GLN A 204 -17.30 5.71 -19.70
C GLN A 204 -16.70 6.99 -20.29
N ALA A 205 -17.36 8.14 -20.12
CA ALA A 205 -16.90 9.42 -20.65
C ALA A 205 -15.48 9.81 -20.20
N VAL A 206 -15.04 9.34 -19.04
CA VAL A 206 -13.66 9.53 -18.54
C VAL A 206 -12.84 8.30 -18.86
N LEU A 207 -13.33 7.11 -18.53
CA LEU A 207 -12.54 5.87 -18.62
C LEU A 207 -12.19 5.47 -20.07
N SER A 208 -12.93 5.95 -21.08
CA SER A 208 -12.61 5.70 -22.49
C SER A 208 -11.53 6.62 -23.05
N GLN A 209 -11.15 7.68 -22.33
CA GLN A 209 -10.10 8.59 -22.78
C GLN A 209 -8.72 7.97 -22.54
N SER A 210 -7.74 8.38 -23.34
CA SER A 210 -6.38 7.89 -23.20
C SER A 210 -5.68 8.46 -21.97
N VAL A 211 -4.70 7.72 -21.48
CA VAL A 211 -3.77 8.16 -20.42
C VAL A 211 -3.16 9.53 -20.72
N GLU A 212 -2.76 9.77 -21.97
CA GLU A 212 -2.19 11.05 -22.40
C GLU A 212 -3.21 12.19 -22.40
N THR A 213 -4.43 11.94 -22.88
CA THR A 213 -5.49 12.97 -22.92
C THR A 213 -5.85 13.44 -21.51
N LEU A 214 -5.88 12.51 -20.56
CA LEU A 214 -6.20 12.77 -19.17
C LEU A 214 -4.98 13.16 -18.32
N ASN A 215 -3.75 13.10 -18.88
CA ASN A 215 -2.48 13.32 -18.20
C ASN A 215 -2.33 12.49 -16.90
N VAL A 216 -2.69 11.21 -16.94
CA VAL A 216 -2.77 10.30 -15.77
C VAL A 216 -1.48 9.55 -15.52
N TYR A 217 -0.34 10.23 -15.53
CA TYR A 217 0.94 9.60 -15.21
C TYR A 217 1.96 10.63 -14.73
N SER A 218 2.86 10.19 -13.86
CA SER A 218 4.05 10.98 -13.51
C SER A 218 5.11 10.83 -14.58
N THR A 219 5.63 11.95 -15.09
CA THR A 219 6.86 11.96 -15.90
C THR A 219 8.12 12.01 -15.04
N CYS A 220 8.00 12.20 -13.73
CA CYS A 220 9.13 12.19 -12.80
C CYS A 220 9.04 10.91 -11.99
N THR A 221 9.71 9.88 -12.48
CA THR A 221 9.73 8.57 -11.84
C THR A 221 11.13 8.31 -11.28
N PHE A 222 11.16 7.83 -10.06
CA PHE A 222 12.36 7.67 -9.25
C PHE A 222 12.68 6.19 -9.08
N GLY A 223 13.82 5.75 -9.61
CA GLY A 223 14.25 4.36 -9.66
C GLY A 223 15.49 4.05 -8.85
N VAL A 224 15.76 2.75 -8.74
CA VAL A 224 16.98 2.19 -8.14
C VAL A 224 17.76 1.43 -9.19
N LEU A 225 19.08 1.38 -9.04
CA LEU A 225 19.92 0.56 -9.90
C LEU A 225 19.72 -0.92 -9.60
N GLN A 226 19.82 -1.77 -10.63
CA GLN A 226 19.68 -3.23 -10.51
C GLN A 226 20.57 -3.92 -9.45
N ASN A 227 21.73 -3.34 -9.17
CA ASN A 227 22.70 -3.84 -8.19
C ASN A 227 22.55 -3.20 -6.80
N THR A 228 21.58 -2.28 -6.61
CA THR A 228 21.29 -1.71 -5.29
C THR A 228 20.79 -2.82 -4.38
N SER A 229 21.33 -2.93 -3.16
CA SER A 229 20.91 -4.01 -2.26
C SER A 229 19.42 -3.90 -1.91
N VAL A 230 18.76 -5.03 -1.64
CA VAL A 230 17.35 -5.06 -1.20
C VAL A 230 17.14 -4.15 0.01
N THR A 231 18.01 -4.26 1.01
CA THR A 231 17.98 -3.43 2.23
C THR A 231 18.09 -1.93 1.96
N THR A 232 18.96 -1.55 1.02
CA THR A 232 19.11 -0.14 0.64
C THR A 232 17.88 0.34 -0.11
N THR A 233 17.36 -0.48 -1.03
CA THR A 233 16.13 -0.19 -1.78
C THR A 233 14.95 0.04 -0.84
N LEU A 234 14.74 -0.85 0.14
CA LEU A 234 13.66 -0.72 1.13
C LEU A 234 13.78 0.57 1.95
N ARG A 235 15.00 0.94 2.38
CA ARG A 235 15.23 2.20 3.09
C ARG A 235 14.97 3.42 2.20
N LEU A 236 15.34 3.35 0.92
CA LEU A 236 15.06 4.42 -0.04
C LEU A 236 13.56 4.58 -0.26
N MET A 237 12.84 3.46 -0.43
CA MET A 237 11.38 3.45 -0.53
C MET A 237 10.74 4.07 0.72
N GLN A 238 11.13 3.64 1.92
CA GLN A 238 10.57 4.16 3.18
C GLN A 238 10.84 5.67 3.34
N ARG A 239 12.09 6.11 3.13
CA ARG A 239 12.49 7.52 3.27
C ARG A 239 11.76 8.45 2.31
N ASN A 240 11.47 7.97 1.10
CA ASN A 240 10.80 8.75 0.07
C ASN A 240 9.29 8.44 -0.02
N GLN A 241 8.77 7.64 0.91
CA GLN A 241 7.37 7.23 0.98
C GLN A 241 6.85 6.59 -0.32
N LEU A 242 7.71 5.82 -0.99
CA LEU A 242 7.39 5.13 -2.24
C LEU A 242 6.85 3.73 -1.96
N SER A 243 5.73 3.38 -2.60
CA SER A 243 5.18 2.03 -2.60
C SER A 243 5.80 1.13 -3.68
N VAL A 244 6.42 1.73 -4.69
CA VAL A 244 7.02 1.05 -5.84
C VAL A 244 8.21 1.83 -6.39
N VAL A 245 9.22 1.12 -6.89
CA VAL A 245 10.36 1.69 -7.63
C VAL A 245 10.64 0.87 -8.90
N PRO A 246 10.96 1.52 -10.03
CA PRO A 246 11.53 0.82 -11.17
C PRO A 246 13.00 0.47 -10.92
N ILE A 247 13.41 -0.64 -11.50
CA ILE A 247 14.78 -1.15 -11.50
C ILE A 247 15.41 -0.77 -12.84
N VAL A 248 16.36 0.14 -12.80
CA VAL A 248 17.01 0.67 -14.01
C VAL A 248 18.29 -0.11 -14.30
N ASP A 249 18.51 -0.38 -15.58
CA ASP A 249 19.72 -1.04 -16.06
C ASP A 249 20.89 -0.06 -16.19
N CYS A 250 22.09 -0.52 -15.89
CA CYS A 250 23.30 0.31 -15.80
C CYS A 250 24.16 0.17 -17.08
N PHE A 251 23.68 0.61 -18.26
CA PHE A 251 24.47 0.43 -19.49
C PHE A 251 25.15 1.68 -20.06
N GLU A 252 24.68 2.90 -19.82
CA GLU A 252 25.31 4.09 -20.44
C GLU A 252 25.39 5.31 -19.49
N ASP A 253 26.60 5.87 -19.38
CA ASP A 253 26.98 7.22 -18.91
C ASP A 253 26.80 7.62 -17.44
N PHE A 254 27.35 6.86 -16.48
CA PHE A 254 27.38 7.33 -15.09
C PHE A 254 28.66 7.03 -14.31
N GLN A 255 29.73 7.78 -14.59
CA GLN A 255 30.93 7.81 -13.72
C GLN A 255 30.69 8.48 -12.35
N HIS A 256 29.48 8.99 -12.08
CA HIS A 256 29.12 9.70 -10.85
C HIS A 256 27.85 9.19 -10.16
N VAL A 257 27.25 8.08 -10.61
CA VAL A 257 26.07 7.53 -9.92
C VAL A 257 26.49 6.81 -8.66
N ARG A 258 25.95 7.30 -7.54
CA ARG A 258 26.11 6.68 -6.24
C ARG A 258 25.09 5.55 -6.11
N VAL A 259 25.61 4.34 -5.92
CA VAL A 259 24.81 3.19 -5.51
C VAL A 259 24.19 3.51 -4.16
N GLY A 260 22.88 3.27 -4.03
CA GLY A 260 22.13 3.56 -2.80
C GLY A 260 21.51 4.96 -2.72
N GLU A 261 21.38 5.65 -3.85
CA GLU A 261 20.52 6.82 -4.03
C GLU A 261 19.36 6.49 -5.00
N ILE A 262 18.32 7.33 -4.97
CA ILE A 262 17.24 7.28 -5.95
C ILE A 262 17.65 8.11 -7.18
N HIS A 263 17.36 7.60 -8.37
CA HIS A 263 17.72 8.23 -9.65
C HIS A 263 16.48 8.52 -10.49
N GLU A 264 16.55 9.52 -11.37
CA GLU A 264 15.50 9.71 -12.37
C GLU A 264 15.51 8.54 -13.37
N ALA A 265 14.38 7.84 -13.45
CA ALA A 265 14.20 6.65 -14.28
C ALA A 265 13.54 6.96 -15.62
N THR A 266 12.93 8.15 -15.78
CA THR A 266 12.28 8.55 -17.02
C THR A 266 13.29 8.63 -18.16
N GLY A 267 12.94 8.08 -19.32
CA GLY A 267 13.83 8.00 -20.49
C GLY A 267 14.90 6.91 -20.38
N LYS A 268 14.83 6.02 -19.38
CA LYS A 268 15.73 4.88 -19.24
C LYS A 268 15.03 3.57 -19.59
N ALA A 269 15.83 2.60 -20.05
CA ALA A 269 15.39 1.22 -20.17
C ALA A 269 15.24 0.61 -18.76
N ILE A 270 14.13 -0.07 -18.53
CA ILE A 270 13.80 -0.67 -17.24
C ILE A 270 14.06 -2.17 -17.29
N ALA A 271 14.80 -2.69 -16.32
CA ALA A 271 15.07 -4.11 -16.18
C ALA A 271 13.97 -4.85 -15.38
N GLY A 272 13.17 -4.12 -14.60
CA GLY A 272 12.08 -4.67 -13.79
C GLY A 272 11.48 -3.64 -12.84
N SER A 273 10.57 -4.06 -11.97
CA SER A 273 10.00 -3.21 -10.92
C SER A 273 9.99 -3.94 -9.58
N PHE A 274 9.99 -3.17 -8.50
CA PHE A 274 9.89 -3.69 -7.15
C PHE A 274 8.88 -2.87 -6.36
N SER A 275 7.86 -3.53 -5.80
CA SER A 275 6.83 -2.89 -4.98
C SER A 275 6.59 -3.62 -3.67
N VAL A 276 5.92 -2.94 -2.74
CA VAL A 276 5.51 -3.54 -1.45
C VAL A 276 4.61 -4.75 -1.68
N ASN A 277 3.79 -4.77 -2.73
CA ASN A 277 2.95 -5.92 -3.08
C ASN A 277 3.78 -7.14 -3.50
N SER A 278 4.95 -6.94 -4.13
CA SER A 278 5.87 -8.04 -4.45
C SER A 278 6.33 -8.83 -3.21
N LEU A 279 6.16 -8.26 -2.02
CA LEU A 279 6.61 -8.82 -0.75
C LEU A 279 5.51 -9.59 0.01
N LYS A 280 4.25 -9.46 -0.40
CA LYS A 280 3.08 -10.09 0.26
C LYS A 280 3.21 -11.61 0.41
N GLU A 281 3.89 -12.24 -0.54
CA GLU A 281 4.11 -13.70 -0.58
C GLU A 281 5.54 -14.10 -0.22
N CYS A 282 6.40 -13.15 0.19
CA CYS A 282 7.81 -13.41 0.46
C CYS A 282 8.00 -14.10 1.82
N PRO A 283 8.62 -15.29 1.88
CA PRO A 283 9.03 -15.90 3.14
C PRO A 283 10.06 -15.01 3.86
N LEU A 284 9.92 -14.88 5.18
CA LEU A 284 10.81 -14.03 5.98
C LEU A 284 12.28 -14.50 5.89
N GLU A 285 12.47 -15.81 5.80
CA GLU A 285 13.76 -16.46 5.61
C GLU A 285 14.43 -16.02 4.31
N ALA A 286 13.65 -15.86 3.24
CA ALA A 286 14.15 -15.44 1.94
C ALA A 286 14.65 -14.00 1.98
N VAL A 287 13.90 -13.09 2.64
CA VAL A 287 14.32 -11.70 2.82
C VAL A 287 15.61 -11.63 3.63
N SER A 288 15.72 -12.40 4.71
CA SER A 288 16.92 -12.41 5.54
C SER A 288 18.14 -12.88 4.76
N GLN A 289 17.99 -13.89 3.92
CA GLN A 289 19.09 -14.47 3.14
C GLN A 289 19.50 -13.55 2.00
N TRP A 290 18.54 -12.93 1.31
CA TRP A 290 18.78 -12.14 0.10
C TRP A 290 18.83 -10.63 0.36
N ALA A 291 18.74 -10.19 1.62
CA ALA A 291 18.80 -8.78 2.02
C ALA A 291 20.02 -8.02 1.47
N GLY A 292 21.16 -8.71 1.34
CA GLY A 292 22.40 -8.15 0.81
C GLY A 292 22.51 -8.18 -0.72
N GLU A 293 21.66 -8.93 -1.42
CA GLU A 293 21.73 -9.11 -2.86
C GLU A 293 21.21 -7.89 -3.62
N GLY A 294 21.60 -7.77 -4.89
CA GLY A 294 21.05 -6.78 -5.80
C GLY A 294 19.56 -6.98 -6.00
N ILE A 295 18.80 -5.87 -5.99
CA ILE A 295 17.34 -5.89 -6.06
C ILE A 295 16.80 -6.64 -7.28
N LEU A 296 17.49 -6.57 -8.42
CA LEU A 296 17.06 -7.31 -9.62
C LEU A 296 17.18 -8.83 -9.41
N VAL A 297 18.25 -9.29 -8.77
CA VAL A 297 18.45 -10.72 -8.46
C VAL A 297 17.36 -11.18 -7.49
N PHE A 298 17.08 -10.38 -6.46
CA PHE A 298 16.01 -10.65 -5.52
C PHE A 298 14.64 -10.82 -6.21
N VAL A 299 14.27 -9.87 -7.08
CA VAL A 299 12.99 -9.94 -7.82
C VAL A 299 12.93 -11.18 -8.71
N LYS A 300 14.03 -11.54 -9.38
CA LYS A 300 14.11 -12.77 -10.19
C LYS A 300 13.90 -14.02 -9.34
N LYS A 301 14.57 -14.13 -8.20
CA LYS A 301 14.42 -15.26 -7.27
C LYS A 301 12.99 -15.35 -6.72
N MET A 302 12.38 -14.22 -6.39
CA MET A 302 10.98 -14.13 -5.97
C MET A 302 10.01 -14.63 -7.04
N ASN A 303 10.15 -14.17 -8.28
CA ASN A 303 9.29 -14.60 -9.39
C ASN A 303 9.49 -16.09 -9.70
N MET A 304 10.72 -16.61 -9.59
CA MET A 304 10.97 -18.05 -9.71
C MET A 304 10.20 -18.83 -8.66
N MET A 305 10.29 -18.48 -7.37
CA MET A 305 9.52 -19.17 -6.32
C MET A 305 8.02 -19.15 -6.61
N ARG A 306 7.48 -17.98 -6.99
CA ARG A 306 6.05 -17.80 -7.22
C ARG A 306 5.53 -18.58 -8.43
N LEU A 307 6.25 -18.55 -9.55
CA LEU A 307 5.79 -19.14 -10.81
C LEU A 307 6.07 -20.64 -10.93
N THR A 308 7.16 -21.11 -10.35
CA THR A 308 7.63 -22.49 -10.52
C THR A 308 7.40 -23.36 -9.28
N GLY A 309 7.11 -22.75 -8.12
CA GLY A 309 6.99 -23.46 -6.85
C GLY A 309 8.31 -24.05 -6.35
N ILE A 310 9.45 -23.66 -6.94
CA ILE A 310 10.78 -24.11 -6.49
C ILE A 310 11.05 -23.59 -5.07
N SER A 311 11.58 -24.47 -4.22
CA SER A 311 11.88 -24.13 -2.83
C SER A 311 13.06 -23.17 -2.69
N LEU A 312 13.07 -22.40 -1.59
CA LEU A 312 14.15 -21.48 -1.22
C LEU A 312 15.53 -22.18 -1.20
N GLU A 313 15.58 -23.42 -0.69
CA GLU A 313 16.82 -24.21 -0.60
C GLU A 313 17.38 -24.54 -1.98
N THR A 314 16.52 -24.87 -2.94
CA THR A 314 16.92 -25.18 -4.32
C THR A 314 17.45 -23.95 -5.04
N ILE A 315 16.83 -22.79 -4.85
CA ILE A 315 17.27 -21.53 -5.46
C ILE A 315 18.64 -21.10 -4.92
N ASN A 316 18.91 -21.35 -3.64
CA ASN A 316 20.20 -21.03 -3.02
C ASN A 316 21.32 -22.02 -3.37
N ALA A 317 20.98 -23.27 -3.67
CA ALA A 317 21.96 -24.33 -3.96
C ALA A 317 22.52 -24.27 -5.39
N ASP A 318 21.84 -23.57 -6.30
CA ASP A 318 22.13 -23.60 -7.73
C ASP A 318 22.15 -22.18 -8.33
N GLU A 319 23.06 -21.33 -7.82
CA GLU A 319 23.25 -19.95 -8.31
C GLU A 319 23.63 -19.92 -9.80
N ASP A 320 24.28 -20.97 -10.30
CA ASP A 320 24.78 -21.06 -11.68
C ASP A 320 23.77 -21.69 -12.68
N ALA A 321 23.00 -22.74 -12.33
CA ALA A 321 22.04 -23.32 -13.28
C ALA A 321 20.74 -22.50 -13.43
N ALA A 322 20.39 -21.70 -12.42
CA ALA A 322 19.33 -20.71 -12.56
C ALA A 322 19.67 -19.66 -13.63
N TYR A 323 20.96 -19.33 -13.80
CA TYR A 323 21.46 -18.34 -14.75
C TYR A 323 21.49 -18.85 -16.22
N GLU A 324 21.71 -20.14 -16.44
CA GLU A 324 21.84 -20.74 -17.78
C GLU A 324 20.50 -21.10 -18.45
N THR A 325 19.38 -21.08 -17.72
CA THR A 325 18.07 -21.31 -18.35
C THR A 325 17.53 -20.00 -18.92
N ASN A 326 17.18 -20.00 -20.21
CA ASN A 326 16.43 -18.94 -20.89
C ASN A 326 15.12 -18.51 -20.17
N LEU A 327 14.73 -19.24 -19.11
CA LEU A 327 13.72 -18.87 -18.12
C LEU A 327 13.96 -17.49 -17.49
N LEU A 328 15.20 -17.05 -17.21
CA LEU A 328 15.39 -15.75 -16.53
C LEU A 328 15.03 -14.53 -17.37
N VAL A 329 15.18 -14.58 -18.69
CA VAL A 329 14.80 -13.47 -19.58
C VAL A 329 13.29 -13.39 -19.70
N GLU A 330 12.62 -14.54 -19.83
CA GLU A 330 11.16 -14.62 -19.83
C GLU A 330 10.57 -14.21 -18.47
N VAL A 331 11.05 -14.76 -17.35
CA VAL A 331 10.58 -14.49 -15.97
C VAL A 331 10.79 -13.03 -15.53
N SER A 332 11.77 -12.31 -16.10
CA SER A 332 12.00 -10.89 -15.81
C SER A 332 10.97 -9.97 -16.47
N GLN A 333 10.46 -10.33 -17.65
CA GLN A 333 9.40 -9.58 -18.35
C GLN A 333 8.01 -9.77 -17.71
N PHE A 334 7.80 -10.83 -16.94
CA PHE A 334 6.48 -11.19 -16.40
C PHE A 334 6.00 -10.37 -15.19
N SER A 335 6.79 -9.47 -14.62
CA SER A 335 6.39 -8.74 -13.40
C SER A 335 6.01 -7.27 -13.61
N MET A 336 6.19 -6.74 -14.82
CA MET A 336 5.92 -5.34 -15.09
C MET A 336 4.64 -5.19 -15.91
N VAL A 337 3.59 -4.67 -15.27
CA VAL A 337 2.37 -4.28 -15.98
C VAL A 337 2.65 -2.95 -16.68
N THR A 338 2.61 -2.96 -18.01
CA THR A 338 2.94 -1.80 -18.84
C THR A 338 1.75 -1.35 -19.67
N CYS A 339 1.73 -0.07 -20.04
CA CYS A 339 0.79 0.47 -21.01
C CYS A 339 1.47 1.55 -21.88
N HIS A 340 0.79 1.95 -22.95
CA HIS A 340 1.18 3.08 -23.78
C HIS A 340 0.31 4.31 -23.49
N LYS A 341 0.78 5.49 -23.92
CA LYS A 341 0.09 6.78 -23.74
C LYS A 341 -1.31 6.85 -24.35
N ASP A 342 -1.55 6.10 -25.41
CA ASP A 342 -2.81 6.00 -26.13
C ASP A 342 -3.77 4.95 -25.51
N THR A 343 -3.31 4.16 -24.55
CA THR A 343 -4.14 3.19 -23.81
C THR A 343 -5.26 3.91 -23.07
N SER A 344 -6.47 3.33 -23.08
CA SER A 344 -7.60 3.89 -22.35
C SER A 344 -7.41 3.73 -20.85
N LEU A 345 -7.94 4.67 -20.05
CA LEU A 345 -7.89 4.56 -18.59
C LEU A 345 -8.62 3.30 -18.08
N SER A 346 -9.69 2.87 -18.77
CA SER A 346 -10.40 1.62 -18.46
C SER A 346 -9.51 0.39 -18.63
N ASP A 347 -8.69 0.34 -19.68
CA ASP A 347 -7.79 -0.79 -19.93
C ASP A 347 -6.64 -0.78 -18.91
N VAL A 348 -6.10 0.39 -18.57
CA VAL A 348 -5.12 0.52 -17.47
C VAL A 348 -5.67 -0.02 -16.16
N MET A 349 -6.91 0.35 -15.78
CA MET A 349 -7.55 -0.17 -14.57
C MET A 349 -7.75 -1.69 -14.65
N LYS A 350 -8.13 -2.21 -15.82
CA LYS A 350 -8.29 -3.65 -16.02
C LYS A 350 -6.98 -4.39 -15.79
N GLU A 351 -5.91 -3.97 -16.45
CA GLU A 351 -4.59 -4.58 -16.32
C GLU A 351 -4.07 -4.52 -14.87
N ALA A 352 -4.27 -3.39 -14.19
CA ALA A 352 -3.89 -3.26 -12.79
C ALA A 352 -4.64 -4.27 -11.89
N LEU A 353 -5.96 -4.41 -12.08
CA LEU A 353 -6.80 -5.31 -11.31
C LEU A 353 -6.55 -6.79 -11.61
N GLU A 354 -6.35 -7.16 -12.88
CA GLU A 354 -6.08 -8.55 -13.29
C GLU A 354 -4.74 -9.06 -12.78
N ASN A 355 -3.77 -8.16 -12.54
CA ASN A 355 -2.44 -8.49 -12.05
C ASN A 355 -2.24 -8.20 -10.54
N ASP A 356 -3.27 -7.74 -9.81
CA ASP A 356 -3.21 -7.34 -8.39
C ASP A 356 -2.10 -6.31 -8.08
N VAL A 357 -1.93 -5.32 -8.96
CA VAL A 357 -0.94 -4.24 -8.82
C VAL A 357 -1.63 -2.88 -8.59
N SER A 358 -0.98 -2.01 -7.81
CA SER A 358 -1.44 -0.63 -7.57
C SER A 358 -0.90 0.37 -8.58
N GLU A 359 -0.10 -0.13 -9.52
CA GLU A 359 0.75 0.65 -10.40
C GLU A 359 0.84 0.05 -11.81
N VAL A 360 0.94 0.93 -12.82
CA VAL A 360 1.15 0.56 -14.22
C VAL A 360 2.20 1.47 -14.83
N TRP A 361 3.17 0.90 -15.53
CA TRP A 361 4.29 1.65 -16.11
C TRP A 361 3.95 2.11 -17.53
N VAL A 362 4.11 3.39 -17.80
CA VAL A 362 3.92 3.95 -19.15
C VAL A 362 5.24 3.83 -19.90
N VAL A 363 5.24 3.12 -21.03
CA VAL A 363 6.41 2.93 -21.90
C VAL A 363 6.14 3.40 -23.32
N ASP A 364 7.19 3.78 -24.03
CA ASP A 364 7.11 4.08 -25.46
C ASP A 364 7.19 2.80 -26.32
N ARG A 365 7.26 2.95 -27.64
CA ARG A 365 7.32 1.83 -28.59
C ARG A 365 8.64 1.07 -28.55
N GLN A 366 9.66 1.65 -27.92
CA GLN A 366 10.98 1.08 -27.71
C GLN A 366 11.12 0.47 -26.31
N ALA A 367 10.02 0.36 -25.55
CA ALA A 367 9.98 -0.09 -24.17
C ALA A 367 10.81 0.78 -23.20
N ILE A 368 11.02 2.06 -23.55
CA ILE A 368 11.67 3.03 -22.68
C ILE A 368 10.62 3.62 -21.73
N MET A 369 10.99 3.79 -20.47
CA MET A 369 10.11 4.39 -19.47
C MET A 369 9.73 5.81 -19.86
N VAL A 370 8.43 6.09 -19.86
CA VAL A 370 7.88 7.43 -20.00
C VAL A 370 7.24 7.93 -18.71
N GLY A 371 6.70 7.02 -17.90
CA GLY A 371 6.11 7.41 -16.62
C GLY A 371 5.50 6.28 -15.82
N LEU A 372 4.81 6.67 -14.74
CA LEU A 372 4.17 5.77 -13.80
C LEU A 372 2.73 6.23 -13.54
N ILE A 373 1.79 5.29 -13.61
CA ILE A 373 0.40 5.45 -13.18
C ILE A 373 0.24 4.73 -11.85
N THR A 374 -0.34 5.41 -10.86
CA THR A 374 -0.78 4.80 -9.60
C THR A 374 -2.27 5.07 -9.41
N PHE A 375 -2.91 4.35 -8.49
CA PHE A 375 -4.31 4.60 -8.16
C PHE A 375 -4.60 6.06 -7.77
N SER A 376 -3.69 6.74 -7.07
CA SER A 376 -3.83 8.17 -6.75
C SER A 376 -3.88 9.07 -8.00
N TYR A 377 -3.15 8.75 -9.08
CA TYR A 377 -3.30 9.46 -10.36
C TYR A 377 -4.67 9.19 -10.99
N ILE A 378 -5.14 7.93 -10.98
CA ILE A 378 -6.47 7.56 -11.49
C ILE A 378 -7.57 8.33 -10.74
N PHE A 379 -7.48 8.41 -9.41
CA PHE A 379 -8.39 9.19 -8.57
C PHE A 379 -8.36 10.69 -8.91
N SER A 380 -7.16 11.25 -9.09
CA SER A 380 -7.00 12.66 -9.47
C SER A 380 -7.65 12.96 -10.84
N ALA A 381 -7.46 12.08 -11.81
CA ALA A 381 -8.06 12.22 -13.14
C ALA A 381 -9.59 12.16 -13.11
N LEU A 382 -10.14 11.19 -12.37
CA LEU A 382 -11.58 11.07 -12.16
C LEU A 382 -12.15 12.29 -11.45
N ARG A 383 -11.48 12.76 -10.39
CA ARG A 383 -11.88 13.96 -9.65
C ARG A 383 -11.92 15.17 -10.57
N ASN A 384 -10.87 15.41 -11.34
CA ASN A 384 -10.80 16.55 -12.26
C ASN A 384 -11.90 16.51 -13.31
N ALA A 385 -12.24 15.31 -13.80
CA ALA A 385 -13.28 15.16 -14.80
C ALA A 385 -14.70 15.39 -14.25
N VAL A 386 -14.97 15.03 -12.98
CA VAL A 386 -16.32 15.15 -12.37
C VAL A 386 -16.52 16.39 -11.49
N SER A 387 -15.48 17.22 -11.36
CA SER A 387 -15.54 18.53 -10.68
C SER A 387 -16.46 19.47 -11.43
#